data_AF-A0A9D7UDT1-F1
#
_entry.id   AF-A0A9D7UDT1-F1
#
_cell.length_a   1.000
_cell.length_b   1.000
_cell.length_c   1.000
_cell.angle_alpha   90.00
_cell.angle_beta   90.00
_cell.angle_gamma   90.00
#
_symmetry.space_group_name_H-M   'P 1'
#
loop_
_entity.id
_entity.type
_entity.pdbx_description
1 polymer ?
#
loop_
_entity_poly.entity_id
_entity_poly.type
_entity_poly.pdbx_seq_one_letter_code
_entity_poly.pdbx_strand_id
1 'polypeptide(L)'
;MLPTFTIDNLLEAGVHFGHNVRRWNPRMAPYVFGVKDNIHIINLKKTAILLHEALKQVEKIASKGGKVLFVGTKKQSRVFVQEIAQKIEQFYVNEKWFGGILTNWNTISQSISRMKKLKVEIDKAEELGFNKKEILTRQRQYDKLQAGLGGIDSMHGLPQVVIVFDIVKDNIAVKEARKLKIPVIGICDSNADPEQVDFVVPGNDDSFRAIKLYGSLFTQAFISGLEKHLVNKPAKPKVHKVGADKVDGKKVEKPKRKSNQPEFEKVISKRAVNKKTVAKDNGVEKKVEKEIVIDKVEAKVETIVDKVVKTDEAVKTDEAVKTDKVETKKVETKKVETKKVETKKVEIEKEVVEISKEEKVDGKSAKVESVEDKPIEETVK
;
A
#
# COMPACT_ATOMS: atom_id res chain seq x y z
N MET A 1 -1.66 -19.93 6.80
CA MET A 1 -2.34 -20.68 5.72
C MET A 1 -2.25 -19.85 4.44
N LEU A 2 -2.22 -20.49 3.26
CA LEU A 2 -2.23 -19.75 1.99
C LEU A 2 -3.51 -18.92 1.86
N PRO A 3 -3.43 -17.71 1.29
CA PRO A 3 -4.60 -16.87 1.12
C PRO A 3 -5.56 -17.49 0.10
N THR A 4 -6.84 -17.51 0.44
CA THR A 4 -7.91 -18.02 -0.42
C THR A 4 -8.53 -16.89 -1.22
N PHE A 5 -8.78 -17.11 -2.50
CA PHE A 5 -9.50 -16.20 -3.38
C PHE A 5 -10.40 -16.99 -4.32
N THR A 6 -11.49 -16.37 -4.76
CA THR A 6 -12.43 -16.94 -5.73
C THR A 6 -12.25 -16.30 -7.10
N ILE A 7 -12.79 -16.93 -8.14
CA ILE A 7 -12.83 -16.35 -9.50
C ILE A 7 -13.65 -15.06 -9.48
N ASP A 8 -14.71 -14.99 -8.67
CA ASP A 8 -15.55 -13.79 -8.53
C ASP A 8 -14.75 -12.60 -8.02
N ASN A 9 -13.84 -12.80 -7.05
CA ASN A 9 -12.94 -11.75 -6.58
C ASN A 9 -12.03 -11.22 -7.69
N LEU A 10 -11.52 -12.11 -8.57
CA LEU A 10 -10.71 -11.72 -9.72
C LEU A 10 -11.54 -10.95 -10.76
N LEU A 11 -12.79 -11.37 -10.96
CA LEU A 11 -13.72 -10.72 -11.87
C LEU A 11 -14.06 -9.30 -11.39
N GLU A 12 -14.43 -9.15 -10.12
CA GLU A 12 -14.78 -7.87 -9.48
C GLU A 12 -13.61 -6.88 -9.48
N ALA A 13 -12.39 -7.37 -9.24
CA ALA A 13 -11.18 -6.55 -9.29
C ALA A 13 -10.77 -6.13 -10.73
N GLY A 14 -11.41 -6.70 -11.76
CA GLY A 14 -11.14 -6.38 -13.16
C GLY A 14 -9.86 -7.02 -13.72
N VAL A 15 -9.45 -8.18 -13.17
CA VAL A 15 -8.25 -8.93 -13.58
C VAL A 15 -8.35 -9.47 -15.01
N HIS A 16 -9.56 -9.73 -15.48
CA HIS A 16 -9.84 -10.34 -16.77
C HIS A 16 -9.67 -9.40 -17.97
N PHE A 17 -9.59 -8.09 -17.75
CA PHE A 17 -9.36 -7.14 -18.83
C PHE A 17 -7.89 -7.12 -19.23
N GLY A 18 -7.61 -7.26 -20.52
CA GLY A 18 -6.30 -6.98 -21.09
C GLY A 18 -6.30 -5.68 -21.89
N HIS A 19 -5.32 -5.55 -22.78
CA HIS A 19 -5.17 -4.42 -23.70
C HIS A 19 -5.96 -4.61 -25.00
N ASN A 20 -5.95 -3.54 -25.81
CA ASN A 20 -6.51 -3.54 -27.16
C ASN A 20 -5.79 -4.57 -28.07
N VAL A 21 -6.54 -5.19 -28.99
CA VAL A 21 -6.04 -6.20 -29.94
C VAL A 21 -4.77 -5.80 -30.69
N ARG A 22 -4.60 -4.50 -30.99
CA ARG A 22 -3.41 -3.99 -31.71
C ARG A 22 -2.10 -4.10 -30.92
N ARG A 23 -2.16 -4.19 -29.59
CA ARG A 23 -0.98 -4.25 -28.70
C ARG A 23 -0.63 -5.67 -28.26
N TRP A 24 -1.39 -6.66 -28.71
CA TRP A 24 -1.31 -8.03 -28.25
C TRP A 24 0.01 -8.70 -28.64
N ASN A 25 0.53 -9.51 -27.71
CA ASN A 25 1.64 -10.41 -27.96
C ASN A 25 1.10 -11.82 -28.28
N PRO A 26 1.37 -12.40 -29.46
CA PRO A 26 0.90 -13.73 -29.84
C PRO A 26 1.25 -14.84 -28.84
N ARG A 27 2.33 -14.70 -28.08
CA ARG A 27 2.76 -15.68 -27.06
C ARG A 27 1.79 -15.75 -25.87
N MET A 28 0.96 -14.72 -25.68
CA MET A 28 -0.13 -14.72 -24.70
C MET A 28 -1.37 -15.48 -25.17
N ALA A 29 -1.43 -15.98 -26.41
CA ALA A 29 -2.57 -16.74 -26.94
C ALA A 29 -3.10 -17.83 -25.99
N PRO A 30 -2.25 -18.64 -25.31
CA PRO A 30 -2.76 -19.67 -24.40
C PRO A 30 -3.50 -19.11 -23.20
N TYR A 31 -3.24 -17.87 -22.78
CA TYR A 31 -3.84 -17.27 -21.59
C TYR A 31 -5.04 -16.36 -21.91
N VAL A 32 -5.24 -16.02 -23.16
CA VAL A 32 -6.38 -15.22 -23.63
C VAL A 32 -7.60 -16.14 -23.83
N PHE A 33 -8.74 -15.74 -23.28
CA PHE A 33 -10.02 -16.43 -23.46
C PHE A 33 -10.71 -16.02 -24.78
N GLY A 34 -10.65 -14.74 -25.13
CA GLY A 34 -11.28 -14.20 -26.32
C GLY A 34 -11.09 -12.69 -26.46
N VAL A 35 -11.87 -12.08 -27.33
CA VAL A 35 -11.89 -10.63 -27.55
C VAL A 35 -13.33 -10.13 -27.45
N LYS A 36 -13.53 -9.02 -26.73
CA LYS A 36 -14.81 -8.30 -26.67
C LYS A 36 -14.53 -6.81 -26.81
N ASP A 37 -15.28 -6.11 -27.65
CA ASP A 37 -15.14 -4.66 -27.85
C ASP A 37 -13.69 -4.22 -28.17
N ASN A 38 -12.97 -5.03 -28.97
CA ASN A 38 -11.55 -4.86 -29.30
C ASN A 38 -10.57 -4.90 -28.10
N ILE A 39 -10.99 -5.45 -26.97
CA ILE A 39 -10.17 -5.68 -25.77
C ILE A 39 -10.00 -7.19 -25.58
N HIS A 40 -8.77 -7.63 -25.32
CA HIS A 40 -8.53 -9.03 -24.96
C HIS A 40 -9.10 -9.36 -23.58
N ILE A 41 -9.79 -10.49 -23.48
CA ILE A 41 -10.25 -11.04 -22.20
C ILE A 41 -9.28 -12.15 -21.80
N ILE A 42 -8.69 -12.03 -20.61
CA ILE A 42 -7.77 -13.01 -20.03
C ILE A 42 -8.58 -14.12 -19.34
N ASN A 43 -8.12 -15.37 -19.47
CA ASN A 43 -8.79 -16.53 -18.91
C ASN A 43 -8.54 -16.65 -17.39
N LEU A 44 -9.53 -16.26 -16.59
CA LEU A 44 -9.45 -16.28 -15.13
C LEU A 44 -9.25 -17.67 -14.52
N LYS A 45 -9.70 -18.75 -15.18
CA LYS A 45 -9.45 -20.11 -14.68
C LYS A 45 -7.95 -20.43 -14.68
N LYS A 46 -7.26 -20.04 -15.76
CA LYS A 46 -5.80 -20.18 -15.87
C LYS A 46 -5.10 -19.23 -14.89
N THR A 47 -5.57 -17.99 -14.78
CA THR A 47 -5.07 -17.03 -13.78
C THR A 47 -5.15 -17.59 -12.36
N ALA A 48 -6.27 -18.19 -11.97
CA ALA A 48 -6.45 -18.70 -10.61
C ALA A 48 -5.46 -19.82 -10.26
N ILE A 49 -5.24 -20.76 -11.18
CA ILE A 49 -4.28 -21.85 -10.99
C ILE A 49 -2.85 -21.30 -10.85
N LEU A 50 -2.43 -20.46 -11.79
CA LEU A 50 -1.07 -19.93 -11.84
C LEU A 50 -0.77 -18.92 -10.72
N LEU A 51 -1.76 -18.11 -10.34
CA LEU A 51 -1.65 -17.22 -9.19
C LEU A 51 -1.49 -18.02 -7.90
N HIS A 52 -2.21 -19.13 -7.73
CA HIS A 52 -2.03 -20.00 -6.58
C HIS A 52 -0.63 -20.63 -6.52
N GLU A 53 -0.07 -21.04 -7.67
CA GLU A 53 1.32 -21.52 -7.75
C GLU A 53 2.34 -20.44 -7.38
N ALA A 54 2.15 -19.21 -7.88
CA ALA A 54 2.98 -18.07 -7.53
C ALA A 54 2.92 -17.76 -6.02
N LEU A 55 1.72 -17.77 -5.41
CA LEU A 55 1.54 -17.55 -3.98
C LEU A 55 2.22 -18.64 -3.14
N LYS A 56 2.13 -19.90 -3.57
CA LYS A 56 2.83 -21.02 -2.93
C LYS A 56 4.34 -20.85 -2.97
N GLN A 57 4.88 -20.33 -4.07
CA GLN A 57 6.30 -20.04 -4.18
C GLN A 57 6.73 -18.90 -3.25
N VAL A 58 5.95 -17.81 -3.15
CA VAL A 58 6.22 -16.70 -2.21
C VAL A 58 6.22 -17.21 -0.77
N GLU A 59 5.22 -18.01 -0.39
CA GLU A 59 5.15 -18.60 0.95
C GLU A 59 6.37 -19.48 1.24
N LYS A 60 6.77 -20.32 0.28
CA LYS A 60 7.95 -21.19 0.40
C LYS A 60 9.23 -20.38 0.63
N ILE A 61 9.42 -19.28 -0.09
CA ILE A 61 10.59 -18.42 0.07
C ILE A 61 10.58 -17.73 1.42
N ALA A 62 9.43 -17.18 1.83
CA ALA A 62 9.25 -16.54 3.12
C ALA A 62 9.49 -17.53 4.28
N SER A 63 9.06 -18.79 4.16
CA SER A 63 9.29 -19.85 5.16
C SER A 63 10.77 -20.18 5.40
N LYS A 64 11.62 -19.88 4.41
CA LYS A 64 13.08 -20.02 4.51
C LYS A 64 13.77 -18.75 5.02
N GLY A 65 13.01 -17.70 5.32
CA GLY A 65 13.55 -16.39 5.67
C GLY A 65 14.11 -15.62 4.47
N GLY A 66 13.71 -15.99 3.24
CA GLY A 66 14.11 -15.31 2.02
C GLY A 66 13.48 -13.92 1.90
N LYS A 67 14.20 -13.02 1.23
CA LYS A 67 13.82 -11.65 0.93
C LYS A 67 13.14 -11.56 -0.43
N VAL A 68 12.12 -10.72 -0.49
CA VAL A 68 11.32 -10.46 -1.70
C VAL A 68 11.57 -9.02 -2.13
N LEU A 69 11.71 -8.81 -3.44
CA LEU A 69 11.75 -7.49 -4.05
C LEU A 69 10.49 -7.26 -4.87
N PHE A 70 9.69 -6.26 -4.50
CA PHE A 70 8.52 -5.84 -5.27
C PHE A 70 8.89 -4.74 -6.27
N VAL A 71 8.50 -4.89 -7.53
CA VAL A 71 8.81 -3.95 -8.60
C VAL A 71 7.54 -3.53 -9.31
N GLY A 72 7.29 -2.23 -9.36
CA GLY A 72 6.18 -1.68 -10.13
C GLY A 72 6.32 -0.18 -10.33
N THR A 73 6.82 0.22 -11.50
CA THR A 73 7.08 1.64 -11.83
C THR A 73 5.91 2.37 -12.49
N LYS A 74 4.82 1.65 -12.75
CA LYS A 74 3.59 2.20 -13.34
C LYS A 74 2.87 3.08 -12.33
N LYS A 75 2.22 4.16 -12.78
CA LYS A 75 1.54 5.12 -11.88
C LYS A 75 0.53 4.43 -10.95
N GLN A 76 -0.19 3.44 -11.47
CA GLN A 76 -1.18 2.67 -10.73
C GLN A 76 -0.57 1.75 -9.66
N SER A 77 0.68 1.31 -9.83
CA SER A 77 1.35 0.40 -8.89
C SER A 77 2.25 1.12 -7.87
N ARG A 78 2.77 2.32 -8.16
CA ARG A 78 3.87 2.92 -7.37
C ARG A 78 3.57 3.03 -5.87
N VAL A 79 2.42 3.62 -5.55
CA VAL A 79 2.01 3.90 -4.17
C VAL A 79 1.79 2.59 -3.44
N PHE A 80 1.02 1.70 -4.06
CA PHE A 80 0.65 0.43 -3.44
C PHE A 80 1.84 -0.52 -3.24
N VAL A 81 2.76 -0.60 -4.20
CA VAL A 81 3.98 -1.42 -4.10
C VAL A 81 4.85 -0.98 -2.92
N GLN A 82 4.96 0.33 -2.69
CA GLN A 82 5.66 0.87 -1.54
C GLN A 82 4.95 0.52 -0.23
N GLU A 83 3.64 0.74 -0.14
CA GLU A 83 2.84 0.48 1.06
C GLU A 83 2.91 -0.99 1.49
N ILE A 84 2.73 -1.93 0.54
CA ILE A 84 2.76 -3.36 0.88
C ILE A 84 4.14 -3.78 1.34
N ALA A 85 5.21 -3.33 0.67
CA ALA A 85 6.57 -3.75 1.00
C ALA A 85 7.00 -3.21 2.36
N GLN A 86 6.65 -1.96 2.67
CA GLN A 86 6.89 -1.37 3.99
C GLN A 86 6.13 -2.11 5.09
N LYS A 87 4.88 -2.52 4.83
CA LYS A 87 4.05 -3.26 5.80
C LYS A 87 4.66 -4.61 6.21
N ILE A 88 5.42 -5.26 5.34
CA ILE A 88 6.08 -6.56 5.60
C ILE A 88 7.61 -6.46 5.70
N GLU A 89 8.14 -5.23 5.83
CA GLU A 89 9.58 -4.95 5.93
C GLU A 89 10.40 -5.62 4.81
N GLN A 90 9.85 -5.64 3.59
CA GLN A 90 10.51 -6.11 2.38
C GLN A 90 10.89 -4.96 1.46
N PHE A 91 11.66 -5.29 0.41
CA PHE A 91 12.24 -4.31 -0.48
C PHE A 91 11.30 -3.97 -1.64
N TYR A 92 11.41 -2.76 -2.15
CA TYR A 92 10.61 -2.32 -3.29
C TYR A 92 11.34 -1.37 -4.23
N VAL A 93 10.87 -1.31 -5.47
CA VAL A 93 11.21 -0.27 -6.45
C VAL A 93 9.90 0.21 -7.10
N ASN A 94 9.52 1.45 -6.84
CA ASN A 94 8.26 2.02 -7.28
C ASN A 94 8.38 3.18 -8.28
N GLU A 95 9.52 3.85 -8.37
CA GLU A 95 9.68 4.98 -9.32
C GLU A 95 10.30 4.57 -10.65
N LYS A 96 11.61 4.35 -10.67
CA LYS A 96 12.34 3.99 -11.89
C LYS A 96 13.39 2.93 -11.59
N TRP A 97 13.41 1.88 -12.40
CA TRP A 97 14.48 0.91 -12.39
C TRP A 97 15.74 1.51 -13.03
N PHE A 98 16.82 1.63 -12.25
CA PHE A 98 18.15 1.91 -12.79
C PHE A 98 18.76 0.60 -13.32
N GLY A 99 19.28 0.62 -14.54
CA GLY A 99 20.00 -0.53 -15.07
C GLY A 99 21.22 -0.84 -14.19
N GLY A 100 21.41 -2.11 -13.86
CA GLY A 100 22.48 -2.58 -12.98
C GLY A 100 22.08 -2.72 -11.52
N ILE A 101 20.82 -2.48 -11.12
CA ILE A 101 20.37 -2.63 -9.72
C ILE A 101 20.73 -4.01 -9.16
N LEU A 102 20.49 -5.08 -9.91
CA LEU A 102 20.80 -6.44 -9.46
C LEU A 102 22.17 -6.88 -9.97
N THR A 103 22.46 -6.64 -11.25
CA THR A 103 23.65 -7.16 -11.91
C THR A 103 24.95 -6.45 -11.53
N ASN A 104 24.88 -5.20 -11.08
CA ASN A 104 26.03 -4.42 -10.62
C ASN A 104 25.82 -3.90 -9.18
N TRP A 105 25.57 -4.84 -8.26
CA TRP A 105 25.26 -4.53 -6.87
C TRP A 105 26.34 -3.69 -6.16
N ASN A 106 27.63 -3.88 -6.47
CA ASN A 106 28.72 -3.15 -5.82
C ASN A 106 28.62 -1.64 -6.07
N THR A 107 28.37 -1.22 -7.31
CA THR A 107 28.18 0.21 -7.65
C THR A 107 26.89 0.78 -7.07
N ILE A 108 25.83 -0.03 -7.02
CA ILE A 108 24.54 0.38 -6.45
C ILE A 108 24.65 0.55 -4.94
N SER A 109 25.35 -0.35 -4.24
CA SER A 109 25.65 -0.23 -2.82
C SER A 109 26.48 1.02 -2.50
N GLN A 110 27.41 1.42 -3.37
CA GLN A 110 28.13 2.69 -3.24
C GLN A 110 27.20 3.89 -3.44
N SER A 111 26.27 3.81 -4.39
CA SER A 111 25.26 4.84 -4.63
C SER A 111 24.30 5.00 -3.44
N ILE A 112 23.87 3.89 -2.83
CA ILE A 112 23.09 3.90 -1.58
C ILE A 112 23.90 4.52 -0.43
N SER A 113 25.20 4.18 -0.33
CA SER A 113 26.08 4.78 0.68
C SER A 113 26.23 6.29 0.47
N ARG A 114 26.36 6.74 -0.78
CA ARG A 114 26.38 8.16 -1.14
C ARG A 114 25.05 8.84 -0.81
N MET A 115 23.91 8.21 -1.08
CA MET A 115 22.59 8.72 -0.73
C MET A 115 22.47 8.96 0.78
N LYS A 116 22.90 8.00 1.61
CA LYS A 116 22.92 8.15 3.07
C LYS A 116 23.86 9.27 3.54
N LYS A 117 25.03 9.43 2.91
CA LYS A 117 25.94 10.55 3.19
C LYS A 117 25.32 11.91 2.86
N LEU A 118 24.70 12.04 1.67
CA LEU A 118 24.02 13.27 1.27
C LEU A 118 22.91 13.65 2.25
N LYS A 119 22.14 12.67 2.76
CA LYS A 119 21.14 12.92 3.80
C LYS A 119 21.75 13.55 5.05
N VAL A 120 22.84 12.98 5.55
CA VAL A 120 23.55 13.50 6.73
C VAL A 120 24.14 14.89 6.46
N GLU A 121 24.69 15.14 5.28
CA GLU A 121 25.21 16.47 4.88
C GLU A 121 24.11 17.54 4.81
N ILE A 122 22.92 17.16 4.33
CA ILE A 122 21.75 18.05 4.29
C ILE A 122 21.25 18.34 5.71
N ASP A 123 21.15 17.32 6.56
CA ASP A 123 20.71 17.47 7.95
C ASP A 123 21.68 18.35 8.77
N LYS A 124 22.98 18.33 8.41
CA LYS A 124 24.05 19.11 9.05
C LYS A 124 24.48 20.34 8.25
N ALA A 125 23.64 20.83 7.35
CA ALA A 125 24.03 21.89 6.42
C ALA A 125 24.48 23.18 7.11
N GLU A 126 23.91 23.51 8.26
CA GLU A 126 24.28 24.68 9.08
C GLU A 126 25.67 24.52 9.72
N GLU A 127 25.96 23.34 10.29
CA GLU A 127 27.26 23.02 10.90
C GLU A 127 28.40 23.01 9.86
N LEU A 128 28.10 22.60 8.63
CA LEU A 128 29.06 22.52 7.53
C LEU A 128 29.23 23.84 6.78
N GLY A 129 28.47 24.88 7.12
CA GLY A 129 28.58 26.20 6.52
C GLY A 129 28.17 26.25 5.04
N PHE A 130 27.26 25.38 4.60
CA PHE A 130 26.86 25.33 3.19
C PHE A 130 25.98 26.53 2.79
N ASN A 131 26.22 27.06 1.59
CA ASN A 131 25.36 28.07 1.00
C ASN A 131 24.02 27.46 0.53
N LYS A 132 22.93 28.24 0.51
CA LYS A 132 21.59 27.81 0.05
C LYS A 132 21.61 27.11 -1.31
N LYS A 133 22.43 27.60 -2.25
CA LYS A 133 22.60 26.99 -3.58
C LYS A 133 23.21 25.58 -3.51
N GLU A 134 24.15 25.37 -2.61
CA GLU A 134 24.80 24.07 -2.43
C GLU A 134 23.89 23.07 -1.72
N ILE A 135 23.13 23.52 -0.72
CA ILE A 135 22.09 22.73 -0.05
C ILE A 135 21.07 22.25 -1.08
N LEU A 136 20.56 23.15 -1.93
CA LEU A 136 19.62 22.81 -2.99
C LEU A 136 20.19 21.78 -3.97
N THR A 137 21.47 21.92 -4.32
CA THR A 137 22.15 20.99 -5.24
C THR A 137 22.28 19.60 -4.62
N ARG A 138 22.65 19.51 -3.34
CA ARG A 138 22.71 18.25 -2.58
C ARG A 138 21.32 17.63 -2.42
N GLN A 139 20.31 18.43 -2.12
CA GLN A 139 18.92 17.99 -2.01
C GLN A 139 18.45 17.34 -3.32
N ARG A 140 18.66 17.99 -4.48
CA ARG A 140 18.31 17.42 -5.79
C ARG A 140 19.04 16.10 -6.07
N GLN A 141 20.31 15.97 -5.67
CA GLN A 141 21.05 14.72 -5.80
C GLN A 141 20.48 13.63 -4.90
N TYR A 142 20.14 13.97 -3.65
CA TYR A 142 19.51 13.06 -2.70
C TYR A 142 18.15 12.61 -3.21
N ASP A 143 17.25 13.51 -3.61
CA ASP A 143 15.90 13.20 -4.08
C ASP A 143 15.93 12.25 -5.29
N LYS A 144 16.86 12.51 -6.23
CA LYS A 144 17.06 11.64 -7.40
C LYS A 144 17.48 10.22 -7.03
N LEU A 145 18.36 10.08 -6.04
CA LEU A 145 18.80 8.77 -5.56
C LEU A 145 17.71 8.10 -4.72
N GLN A 146 17.06 8.84 -3.84
CA GLN A 146 16.00 8.37 -2.95
C GLN A 146 14.80 7.84 -3.73
N ALA A 147 14.43 8.49 -4.84
CA ALA A 147 13.33 8.05 -5.69
C ALA A 147 13.51 6.61 -6.20
N GLY A 148 14.71 6.21 -6.65
CA GLY A 148 14.91 4.87 -7.22
C GLY A 148 15.62 3.87 -6.30
N LEU A 149 16.34 4.32 -5.27
CA LEU A 149 17.11 3.45 -4.37
C LEU A 149 16.55 3.39 -2.94
N GLY A 150 15.58 4.24 -2.60
CA GLY A 150 15.03 4.32 -1.24
C GLY A 150 14.43 3.01 -0.74
N GLY A 151 13.71 2.27 -1.59
CA GLY A 151 13.09 0.99 -1.22
C GLY A 151 14.05 -0.21 -1.15
N ILE A 152 15.32 -0.02 -1.51
CA ILE A 152 16.39 -1.04 -1.42
C ILE A 152 17.54 -0.60 -0.52
N ASP A 153 17.38 0.51 0.23
CA ASP A 153 18.43 1.14 1.02
C ASP A 153 18.97 0.26 2.16
N SER A 154 18.12 -0.64 2.64
CA SER A 154 18.34 -1.58 3.74
C SER A 154 18.63 -2.99 3.23
N MET A 155 18.75 -3.15 1.91
CA MET A 155 19.10 -4.40 1.29
C MET A 155 20.62 -4.61 1.38
N HIS A 156 21.04 -5.77 1.88
CA HIS A 156 22.45 -6.12 2.08
C HIS A 156 22.94 -7.28 1.19
N GLY A 157 22.11 -7.70 0.22
CA GLY A 157 22.40 -8.79 -0.69
C GLY A 157 21.31 -8.92 -1.75
N LEU A 158 21.42 -9.93 -2.61
CA LEU A 158 20.44 -10.16 -3.67
C LEU A 158 19.12 -10.72 -3.11
N PRO A 159 17.96 -10.33 -3.65
CA PRO A 159 16.68 -10.92 -3.29
C PRO A 159 16.58 -12.37 -3.76
N GLN A 160 15.78 -13.18 -3.08
CA GLN A 160 15.53 -14.58 -3.46
C GLN A 160 14.43 -14.72 -4.52
N VAL A 161 13.59 -13.70 -4.68
CA VAL A 161 12.56 -13.62 -5.74
C VAL A 161 12.25 -12.16 -6.02
N VAL A 162 11.94 -11.87 -7.29
CA VAL A 162 11.45 -10.58 -7.73
C VAL A 162 10.00 -10.73 -8.18
N ILE A 163 9.12 -9.89 -7.64
CA ILE A 163 7.71 -9.81 -8.03
C ILE A 163 7.53 -8.54 -8.86
N VAL A 164 7.15 -8.69 -10.13
CA VAL A 164 7.02 -7.59 -11.09
C VAL A 164 5.55 -7.41 -11.46
N PHE A 165 5.03 -6.20 -11.26
CA PHE A 165 3.62 -5.88 -11.52
C PHE A 165 3.31 -5.55 -12.99
N ASP A 166 4.30 -5.15 -13.78
CA ASP A 166 4.17 -4.91 -15.23
C ASP A 166 5.50 -5.28 -15.91
N ILE A 167 5.53 -6.40 -16.62
CA ILE A 167 6.74 -6.94 -17.26
C ILE A 167 7.20 -6.07 -18.42
N VAL A 168 6.26 -5.46 -19.16
CA VAL A 168 6.58 -4.67 -20.35
C VAL A 168 7.28 -3.39 -19.93
N LYS A 169 6.78 -2.75 -18.87
CA LYS A 169 7.34 -1.52 -18.32
C LYS A 169 8.66 -1.76 -17.59
N ASP A 170 8.74 -2.82 -16.79
CA ASP A 170 9.89 -3.14 -15.94
C ASP A 170 10.77 -4.27 -16.52
N ASN A 171 10.88 -4.32 -17.85
CA ASN A 171 11.58 -5.39 -18.58
C ASN A 171 13.08 -5.50 -18.23
N ILE A 172 13.72 -4.39 -17.84
CA ILE A 172 15.14 -4.38 -17.44
C ILE A 172 15.31 -5.16 -16.14
N ALA A 173 14.38 -5.00 -15.18
CA ALA A 173 14.39 -5.72 -13.92
C ALA A 173 14.28 -7.24 -14.16
N VAL A 174 13.37 -7.63 -15.05
CA VAL A 174 13.18 -9.04 -15.45
C VAL A 174 14.44 -9.61 -16.10
N LYS A 175 15.04 -8.88 -17.05
CA LYS A 175 16.27 -9.32 -17.73
C LYS A 175 17.45 -9.49 -16.76
N GLU A 176 17.62 -8.55 -15.83
CA GLU A 176 18.67 -8.64 -14.81
C GLU A 176 18.46 -9.80 -13.84
N ALA A 177 17.23 -9.99 -13.36
CA ALA A 177 16.87 -11.10 -12.48
C ALA A 177 17.14 -12.45 -13.15
N ARG A 178 16.72 -12.61 -14.42
CA ARG A 178 17.02 -13.82 -15.22
C ARG A 178 18.51 -14.07 -15.39
N LYS A 179 19.30 -13.03 -15.68
CA LYS A 179 20.76 -13.15 -15.83
C LYS A 179 21.42 -13.70 -14.56
N LEU A 180 20.90 -13.33 -13.40
CA LEU A 180 21.37 -13.79 -12.09
C LEU A 180 20.66 -15.05 -11.60
N LYS A 181 19.77 -15.65 -12.41
CA LYS A 181 18.95 -16.83 -12.06
C LYS A 181 18.11 -16.62 -10.80
N ILE A 182 17.68 -15.39 -10.55
CA ILE A 182 16.71 -15.07 -9.50
C ILE A 182 15.32 -15.33 -10.08
N PRO A 183 14.48 -16.15 -9.43
CA PRO A 183 13.15 -16.44 -9.94
C PRO A 183 12.29 -15.18 -10.00
N VAL A 184 11.54 -15.04 -11.09
CA VAL A 184 10.66 -13.90 -11.36
C VAL A 184 9.21 -14.35 -11.36
N ILE A 185 8.41 -13.70 -10.52
CA ILE A 185 6.94 -13.78 -10.55
C ILE A 185 6.45 -12.52 -11.25
N GLY A 186 5.75 -12.66 -12.37
CA GLY A 186 5.35 -11.52 -13.20
C GLY A 186 3.87 -11.52 -13.53
N ILE A 187 3.23 -10.38 -13.33
CA ILE A 187 1.88 -10.14 -13.84
C ILE A 187 1.98 -9.86 -15.34
N CYS A 188 1.27 -10.66 -16.13
CA CYS A 188 1.31 -10.64 -17.58
C CYS A 188 -0.06 -10.21 -18.13
N ASP A 189 -0.14 -8.98 -18.62
CA ASP A 189 -1.25 -8.59 -19.50
C ASP A 189 -1.01 -9.18 -20.92
N SER A 190 -2.02 -9.10 -21.76
CA SER A 190 -2.08 -9.52 -23.16
C SER A 190 -0.91 -9.05 -24.05
N ASN A 191 -0.25 -7.93 -23.76
CA ASN A 191 0.92 -7.44 -24.49
C ASN A 191 2.27 -7.96 -23.95
N ALA A 192 2.29 -8.60 -22.78
CA ALA A 192 3.49 -9.13 -22.17
C ALA A 192 3.98 -10.41 -22.87
N ASP A 193 5.27 -10.73 -22.71
CA ASP A 193 5.82 -12.02 -23.14
C ASP A 193 5.92 -12.93 -21.91
N PRO A 194 5.08 -13.98 -21.81
CA PRO A 194 5.02 -14.84 -20.63
C PRO A 194 6.31 -15.67 -20.43
N GLU A 195 7.12 -15.86 -21.47
CA GLU A 195 8.37 -16.63 -21.35
C GLU A 195 9.51 -15.87 -20.68
N GLN A 196 9.30 -14.59 -20.37
CA GLN A 196 10.30 -13.79 -19.66
C GLN A 196 10.27 -14.02 -18.14
N VAL A 197 9.28 -14.73 -17.61
CA VAL A 197 9.13 -14.95 -16.17
C VAL A 197 8.97 -16.42 -15.84
N ASP A 198 9.40 -16.81 -14.64
CA ASP A 198 9.35 -18.20 -14.19
C ASP A 198 7.96 -18.58 -13.70
N PHE A 199 7.27 -17.64 -13.05
CA PHE A 199 5.90 -17.80 -12.58
C PHE A 199 5.03 -16.71 -13.22
N VAL A 200 4.31 -17.11 -14.27
CA VAL A 200 3.41 -16.25 -15.05
C VAL A 200 2.10 -16.09 -14.28
N VAL A 201 1.67 -14.86 -14.02
CA VAL A 201 0.32 -14.57 -13.51
C VAL A 201 -0.44 -13.78 -14.59
N PRO A 202 -1.25 -14.44 -15.43
CA PRO A 202 -2.01 -13.75 -16.46
C PRO A 202 -3.06 -12.83 -15.83
N GLY A 203 -3.05 -11.55 -16.17
CA GLY A 203 -4.03 -10.62 -15.64
C GLY A 203 -3.73 -9.15 -15.93
N ASN A 204 -4.70 -8.31 -15.63
CA ASN A 204 -4.65 -6.86 -15.83
C ASN A 204 -3.56 -6.20 -14.96
N ASP A 205 -2.70 -5.38 -15.56
CA ASP A 205 -1.69 -4.56 -14.89
C ASP A 205 -1.98 -3.04 -14.91
N ASP A 206 -3.07 -2.62 -15.54
CA ASP A 206 -3.53 -1.22 -15.63
C ASP A 206 -4.52 -0.85 -14.52
N SER A 207 -5.29 -1.82 -14.03
CA SER A 207 -6.31 -1.59 -12.99
C SER A 207 -5.70 -1.50 -11.60
N PHE A 208 -5.95 -0.38 -10.92
CA PHE A 208 -5.59 -0.20 -9.51
C PHE A 208 -6.22 -1.28 -8.61
N ARG A 209 -7.47 -1.69 -8.89
CA ARG A 209 -8.17 -2.72 -8.10
C ARG A 209 -7.50 -4.09 -8.26
N ALA A 210 -7.09 -4.44 -9.49
CA ALA A 210 -6.37 -5.67 -9.77
C ALA A 210 -5.00 -5.67 -9.07
N ILE A 211 -4.19 -4.62 -9.25
CA ILE A 211 -2.90 -4.43 -8.57
C ILE A 211 -3.04 -4.58 -7.05
N LYS A 212 -4.06 -3.94 -6.47
CA LYS A 212 -4.37 -4.01 -5.04
C LYS A 212 -4.65 -5.45 -4.60
N LEU A 213 -5.44 -6.19 -5.38
CA LEU A 213 -5.75 -7.59 -5.09
C LEU A 213 -4.48 -8.44 -5.11
N TYR A 214 -3.66 -8.37 -6.16
CA TYR A 214 -2.45 -9.19 -6.25
C TYR A 214 -1.48 -8.91 -5.11
N GLY A 215 -1.15 -7.64 -4.84
CA GLY A 215 -0.21 -7.33 -3.77
C GLY A 215 -0.77 -7.65 -2.39
N SER A 216 -2.10 -7.57 -2.17
CA SER A 216 -2.71 -8.06 -0.92
C SER A 216 -2.54 -9.57 -0.75
N LEU A 217 -2.77 -10.35 -1.81
CA LEU A 217 -2.58 -11.80 -1.79
C LEU A 217 -1.10 -12.16 -1.58
N PHE A 218 -0.17 -11.53 -2.30
CA PHE A 218 1.27 -11.75 -2.10
C PHE A 218 1.71 -11.40 -0.68
N THR A 219 1.19 -10.32 -0.11
CA THR A 219 1.46 -9.90 1.27
C THR A 219 0.99 -10.97 2.27
N GLN A 220 -0.24 -11.46 2.11
CA GLN A 220 -0.80 -12.51 2.99
C GLN A 220 -0.02 -13.82 2.86
N ALA A 221 0.35 -14.23 1.65
CA ALA A 221 1.18 -15.42 1.42
C ALA A 221 2.57 -15.28 2.05
N PHE A 222 3.19 -14.09 1.95
CA PHE A 222 4.48 -13.82 2.59
C PHE A 222 4.38 -13.91 4.12
N ILE A 223 3.36 -13.30 4.72
CA ILE A 223 3.13 -13.37 6.18
C ILE A 223 2.93 -14.81 6.64
N SER A 224 2.10 -15.60 5.95
CA SER A 224 1.92 -17.04 6.25
C SER A 224 3.24 -17.81 6.20
N GLY A 225 4.09 -17.50 5.21
CA GLY A 225 5.42 -18.10 5.12
C GLY A 225 6.33 -17.67 6.27
N LEU A 226 6.30 -16.38 6.64
CA LEU A 226 7.09 -15.86 7.75
C LEU A 226 6.69 -16.49 9.09
N GLU A 227 5.39 -16.68 9.35
CA GLU A 227 4.89 -17.41 10.52
C GLU A 227 5.46 -18.83 10.58
N LYS A 228 5.46 -19.55 9.46
CA LYS A 228 6.09 -20.89 9.35
C LYS A 228 7.59 -20.83 9.62
N HIS A 229 8.27 -19.78 9.16
CA HIS A 229 9.70 -19.59 9.42
C HIS A 229 9.99 -19.46 10.92
N LEU A 230 9.17 -18.70 11.65
CA LEU A 230 9.34 -18.50 13.09
C LEU A 230 9.11 -19.79 13.88
N VAL A 231 8.12 -20.60 13.49
CA VAL A 231 7.85 -21.91 14.12
C VAL A 231 8.95 -22.92 13.81
N ASN A 232 9.45 -22.96 12.58
CA ASN A 232 10.46 -23.94 12.14
C ASN A 232 11.89 -23.54 12.49
N LYS A 233 12.11 -22.35 13.05
CA LYS A 233 13.43 -21.92 13.48
C LYS A 233 13.86 -22.83 14.63
N PRO A 234 14.92 -23.66 14.48
CA PRO A 234 15.38 -24.47 15.58
C PRO A 234 15.70 -23.53 16.73
N ALA A 235 15.10 -23.79 17.90
CA ALA A 235 15.48 -23.11 19.13
C ALA A 235 17.01 -23.20 19.22
N LYS A 236 17.69 -22.06 19.23
CA LYS A 236 19.15 -22.04 19.47
C LYS A 236 19.39 -22.95 20.66
N PRO A 237 20.29 -23.95 20.59
CA PRO A 237 20.57 -24.77 21.75
C PRO A 237 20.97 -23.83 22.88
N LYS A 238 20.18 -23.83 23.96
CA LYS A 238 20.55 -23.16 25.20
C LYS A 238 21.84 -23.84 25.63
N VAL A 239 22.97 -23.19 25.36
CA VAL A 239 24.26 -23.58 25.92
C VAL A 239 24.07 -23.46 27.43
N HIS A 240 23.87 -24.60 28.08
CA HIS A 240 23.98 -24.71 29.52
C HIS A 240 25.42 -24.33 29.84
N LYS A 241 25.62 -23.14 30.40
CA LYS A 241 26.86 -22.82 31.10
C LYS A 241 26.85 -23.63 32.39
N VAL A 242 27.37 -24.85 32.32
CA VAL A 242 27.89 -25.53 33.51
C VAL A 242 29.27 -24.94 33.74
N GLY A 243 29.45 -24.30 34.89
CA GLY A 243 30.73 -23.76 35.30
C GLY A 243 31.70 -24.88 35.68
N ALA A 244 32.96 -24.70 35.30
CA ALA A 244 34.12 -25.27 35.99
C ALA A 244 35.37 -24.46 35.59
N ASP A 245 35.88 -23.74 36.57
CA ASP A 245 37.29 -23.45 36.90
C ASP A 245 38.27 -22.78 35.93
N LYS A 246 38.96 -21.79 36.52
CA LYS A 246 40.09 -21.01 36.00
C LYS A 246 41.31 -21.91 35.78
N VAL A 247 42.00 -21.76 34.63
CA VAL A 247 43.48 -21.70 34.54
C VAL A 247 43.86 -20.81 33.34
N ASP A 248 44.99 -20.13 33.50
CA ASP A 248 45.58 -18.98 32.82
C ASP A 248 45.80 -18.99 31.30
N GLY A 249 45.84 -17.78 30.72
CA GLY A 249 46.93 -17.42 29.79
C GLY A 249 46.61 -17.18 28.31
N LYS A 250 46.70 -15.89 27.94
CA LYS A 250 46.98 -15.29 26.61
C LYS A 250 45.84 -15.01 25.62
N LYS A 251 45.93 -13.77 25.12
CA LYS A 251 44.95 -12.91 24.45
C LYS A 251 45.19 -12.94 22.93
N VAL A 252 44.13 -13.11 22.13
CA VAL A 252 44.08 -12.64 20.74
C VAL A 252 42.73 -11.97 20.51
N GLU A 253 42.75 -10.64 20.42
CA GLU A 253 41.58 -9.81 20.13
C GLU A 253 41.25 -9.83 18.62
N LYS A 254 40.04 -10.25 18.27
CA LYS A 254 39.36 -9.89 17.00
C LYS A 254 38.10 -9.07 17.34
N PRO A 255 37.79 -8.01 16.58
CA PRO A 255 36.80 -7.01 16.98
C PRO A 255 35.37 -7.56 16.90
N LYS A 256 34.59 -7.30 17.95
CA LYS A 256 33.14 -7.56 18.02
C LYS A 256 32.40 -6.63 17.04
N ARG A 257 31.82 -7.18 15.98
CA ARG A 257 30.75 -6.52 15.21
C ARG A 257 29.48 -6.50 16.06
N LYS A 258 29.02 -5.31 16.46
CA LYS A 258 27.68 -5.09 17.03
C LYS A 258 26.65 -5.32 15.92
N SER A 259 25.92 -6.43 15.99
CA SER A 259 24.70 -6.62 15.20
C SER A 259 23.56 -5.90 15.91
N ASN A 260 23.15 -4.74 15.40
CA ASN A 260 21.86 -4.14 15.74
C ASN A 260 20.77 -4.98 15.06
N GLN A 261 20.04 -5.78 15.85
CA GLN A 261 18.74 -6.33 15.47
C GLN A 261 17.67 -5.55 16.23
N PRO A 262 16.71 -4.87 15.58
CA PRO A 262 15.62 -4.22 16.28
C PRO A 262 14.33 -5.08 16.31
N GLU A 263 13.75 -5.17 17.52
CA GLU A 263 12.34 -4.95 17.88
C GLU A 263 11.16 -5.67 17.19
N PHE A 264 11.31 -6.84 16.56
CA PHE A 264 10.13 -7.61 16.10
C PHE A 264 9.44 -8.45 17.20
N GLU A 265 10.12 -8.74 18.32
CA GLU A 265 9.62 -9.64 19.37
C GLU A 265 8.51 -9.03 20.26
N LYS A 266 8.37 -7.71 20.31
CA LYS A 266 7.43 -7.05 21.25
C LYS A 266 5.99 -6.90 20.72
N VAL A 267 5.77 -7.06 19.42
CA VAL A 267 4.43 -6.86 18.82
C VAL A 267 3.55 -8.11 18.93
N ILE A 268 4.17 -9.30 18.92
CA ILE A 268 3.44 -10.57 18.93
C ILE A 268 3.00 -10.96 20.36
N SER A 269 3.80 -10.66 21.39
CA SER A 269 3.46 -11.00 22.78
C SER A 269 2.28 -10.22 23.35
N LYS A 270 1.96 -9.04 22.81
CA LYS A 270 0.84 -8.20 23.26
C LYS A 270 -0.54 -8.65 22.75
N ARG A 271 -0.62 -9.52 21.74
CA ARG A 271 -1.89 -10.05 21.22
C ARG A 271 -2.39 -11.29 21.98
N ALA A 272 -1.54 -11.97 22.75
CA ALA A 272 -1.90 -13.20 23.45
C ALA A 272 -2.37 -12.99 24.91
N VAL A 273 -2.19 -11.79 25.48
CA VAL A 273 -2.53 -11.50 26.88
C VAL A 273 -3.29 -10.18 26.97
N ASN A 274 -4.60 -10.19 26.72
CA ASN A 274 -5.52 -9.37 27.50
C ASN A 274 -6.98 -9.74 27.23
N LYS A 275 -7.49 -10.62 28.09
CA LYS A 275 -8.91 -10.78 28.43
C LYS A 275 -9.00 -10.34 29.90
N LYS A 276 -9.82 -9.31 30.18
CA LYS A 276 -10.12 -8.68 31.50
C LYS A 276 -8.99 -7.87 32.16
N THR A 277 -9.13 -6.53 32.23
CA THR A 277 -9.59 -5.74 33.41
C THR A 277 -9.45 -4.22 33.14
N VAL A 278 -10.21 -3.45 33.90
CA VAL A 278 -10.62 -2.04 33.71
C VAL A 278 -9.68 -1.03 34.40
N ALA A 279 -9.52 0.13 33.72
CA ALA A 279 -9.27 1.53 34.15
C ALA A 279 -8.11 1.93 35.08
N LYS A 280 -7.24 2.85 34.61
CA LYS A 280 -7.30 4.32 34.79
C LYS A 280 -5.94 4.93 34.39
N ASP A 281 -5.92 5.84 33.42
CA ASP A 281 -5.16 7.10 33.57
C ASP A 281 -5.54 8.14 32.51
N ASN A 282 -5.67 9.38 32.96
CA ASN A 282 -6.38 10.47 32.28
C ASN A 282 -5.46 11.27 31.33
N GLY A 283 -5.98 11.57 30.14
CA GLY A 283 -5.29 12.39 29.13
C GLY A 283 -5.86 12.31 27.71
N VAL A 284 -6.90 11.49 27.48
CA VAL A 284 -7.46 11.18 26.14
C VAL A 284 -8.88 11.75 25.94
N GLU A 285 -9.45 12.44 26.93
CA GLU A 285 -10.89 12.76 26.95
C GLU A 285 -11.38 13.67 25.81
N LYS A 286 -10.56 14.55 25.22
CA LYS A 286 -11.02 15.42 24.11
C LYS A 286 -11.04 14.77 22.72
N LYS A 287 -10.42 13.60 22.54
CA LYS A 287 -10.43 12.89 21.24
C LYS A 287 -11.48 11.78 21.19
N VAL A 288 -11.79 11.18 22.35
CA VAL A 288 -12.77 10.10 22.49
C VAL A 288 -14.20 10.62 22.35
N GLU A 289 -14.49 11.85 22.78
CA GLU A 289 -15.81 12.47 22.56
C GLU A 289 -16.09 12.77 21.09
N LYS A 290 -15.08 13.11 20.28
CA LYS A 290 -15.24 13.34 18.83
C LYS A 290 -15.53 12.06 18.04
N GLU A 291 -14.99 10.92 18.47
CA GLU A 291 -15.22 9.62 17.81
C GLU A 291 -16.60 9.03 18.18
N ILE A 292 -17.02 9.18 19.45
CA ILE A 292 -18.33 8.68 19.92
C ILE A 292 -19.52 9.44 19.30
N VAL A 293 -19.34 10.72 18.93
CA VAL A 293 -20.40 11.51 18.29
C VAL A 293 -20.56 11.14 16.80
N ILE A 294 -19.47 10.83 16.10
CA ILE A 294 -19.49 10.42 14.68
C ILE A 294 -20.15 9.03 14.55
N ASP A 295 -19.77 8.08 15.40
CA ASP A 295 -20.37 6.72 15.41
C ASP A 295 -21.88 6.75 15.74
N LYS A 296 -22.32 7.66 16.62
CA LYS A 296 -23.75 7.83 16.94
C LYS A 296 -24.54 8.50 15.81
N VAL A 297 -23.90 9.31 14.97
CA VAL A 297 -24.53 9.92 13.80
C VAL A 297 -24.62 8.91 12.67
N GLU A 298 -23.58 8.12 12.41
CA GLU A 298 -23.58 7.07 11.40
C GLU A 298 -24.59 5.96 11.72
N ALA A 299 -24.69 5.53 12.99
CA ALA A 299 -25.70 4.55 13.42
C ALA A 299 -27.15 5.07 13.29
N LYS A 300 -27.37 6.39 13.45
CA LYS A 300 -28.68 7.04 13.22
C LYS A 300 -29.00 7.16 11.73
N VAL A 301 -27.99 7.38 10.89
CA VAL A 301 -28.16 7.43 9.42
C VAL A 301 -28.49 6.03 8.88
N GLU A 302 -27.82 4.98 9.35
CA GLU A 302 -28.13 3.59 8.95
C GLU A 302 -29.55 3.17 9.38
N THR A 303 -29.99 3.54 10.60
CA THR A 303 -31.36 3.22 11.04
C THR A 303 -32.46 4.00 10.30
N ILE A 304 -32.14 5.17 9.74
CA ILE A 304 -33.07 5.94 8.89
C ILE A 304 -33.12 5.33 7.49
N VAL A 305 -31.98 4.91 6.93
CA VAL A 305 -31.92 4.25 5.62
C VAL A 305 -32.65 2.91 5.65
N ASP A 306 -32.48 2.10 6.70
CA ASP A 306 -33.19 0.82 6.85
C ASP A 306 -34.71 0.97 7.04
N LYS A 307 -35.16 2.07 7.66
CA LYS A 307 -36.59 2.37 7.77
C LYS A 307 -37.21 2.78 6.44
N VAL A 308 -36.46 3.48 5.59
CA VAL A 308 -36.91 3.90 4.24
C VAL A 308 -36.98 2.69 3.29
N VAL A 309 -36.03 1.76 3.37
CA VAL A 309 -36.04 0.53 2.55
C VAL A 309 -37.16 -0.42 2.96
N LYS A 310 -37.47 -0.54 4.25
CA LYS A 310 -38.58 -1.38 4.75
C LYS A 310 -39.97 -0.82 4.42
N THR A 311 -40.12 0.50 4.30
CA THR A 311 -41.37 1.10 3.82
C THR A 311 -41.59 0.88 2.31
N ASP A 312 -40.53 0.75 1.52
CA ASP A 312 -40.62 0.48 0.08
C ASP A 312 -40.95 -1.00 -0.24
N GLU A 313 -40.58 -1.94 0.65
CA GLU A 313 -40.97 -3.36 0.52
C GLU A 313 -42.39 -3.64 1.01
N ALA A 314 -42.88 -2.93 2.04
CA ALA A 314 -44.23 -3.11 2.56
C ALA A 314 -45.34 -2.58 1.62
N VAL A 315 -45.02 -1.70 0.66
CA VAL A 315 -45.98 -1.17 -0.34
C VAL A 315 -46.13 -2.09 -1.56
N LYS A 316 -45.34 -3.18 -1.66
CA LYS A 316 -45.42 -4.11 -2.81
C LYS A 316 -46.26 -5.37 -2.58
N THR A 317 -46.84 -5.56 -1.38
CA THR A 317 -47.65 -6.76 -1.09
C THR A 317 -49.15 -6.53 -0.96
N ASP A 318 -49.64 -5.30 -0.96
CA ASP A 318 -51.08 -5.00 -0.91
C ASP A 318 -51.48 -4.05 -2.06
N GLU A 319 -51.74 -4.59 -3.25
CA GLU A 319 -52.72 -4.04 -4.23
C GLU A 319 -52.77 -4.95 -5.48
N ALA A 320 -53.55 -6.02 -5.37
CA ALA A 320 -54.23 -6.59 -6.53
C ALA A 320 -55.68 -6.09 -6.52
N VAL A 321 -56.16 -5.64 -7.69
CA VAL A 321 -57.56 -5.40 -8.10
C VAL A 321 -58.03 -3.93 -8.17
N LYS A 322 -58.29 -3.50 -9.43
CA LYS A 322 -59.24 -2.49 -9.98
C LYS A 322 -58.77 -1.06 -10.38
N THR A 323 -58.62 -0.92 -11.71
CA THR A 323 -59.16 0.09 -12.66
C THR A 323 -58.92 1.60 -12.47
N ASP A 324 -58.18 2.16 -13.44
CA ASP A 324 -58.36 3.42 -14.20
C ASP A 324 -58.97 4.66 -13.49
N LYS A 325 -58.06 5.58 -13.09
CA LYS A 325 -58.15 7.07 -13.15
C LYS A 325 -57.32 7.75 -12.03
N VAL A 326 -55.99 7.59 -12.00
CA VAL A 326 -55.13 8.44 -11.14
C VAL A 326 -53.73 8.60 -11.77
N GLU A 327 -53.61 9.35 -12.87
CA GLU A 327 -52.29 9.60 -13.49
C GLU A 327 -51.82 11.06 -13.46
N THR A 328 -52.65 12.00 -12.98
CA THR A 328 -52.24 13.42 -12.88
C THR A 328 -51.92 13.90 -11.46
N LYS A 329 -52.26 13.16 -10.39
CA LYS A 329 -51.90 13.52 -8.99
C LYS A 329 -50.65 12.81 -8.44
N LYS A 330 -50.16 11.76 -9.10
CA LYS A 330 -49.01 10.94 -8.65
C LYS A 330 -47.64 11.54 -9.02
N VAL A 331 -47.60 12.51 -9.94
CA VAL A 331 -46.37 13.17 -10.42
C VAL A 331 -46.05 14.44 -9.59
N GLU A 332 -47.07 15.14 -9.09
CA GLU A 332 -46.88 16.33 -8.24
C GLU A 332 -46.38 15.97 -6.83
N THR A 333 -46.89 14.89 -6.25
CA THR A 333 -46.50 14.43 -4.90
C THR A 333 -45.06 13.94 -4.83
N LYS A 334 -44.58 13.21 -5.85
CA LYS A 334 -43.17 12.79 -5.96
C LYS A 334 -42.18 13.94 -6.15
N LYS A 335 -42.59 15.03 -6.80
CA LYS A 335 -41.72 16.20 -7.05
C LYS A 335 -41.64 17.14 -5.83
N VAL A 336 -42.62 17.07 -4.93
CA VAL A 336 -42.65 17.81 -3.65
C VAL A 336 -41.81 17.09 -2.60
N GLU A 337 -41.81 15.75 -2.56
CA GLU A 337 -41.00 14.98 -1.61
C GLU A 337 -39.50 15.00 -1.93
N THR A 338 -39.11 14.94 -3.22
CA THR A 338 -37.68 15.04 -3.59
C THR A 338 -37.09 16.41 -3.28
N LYS A 339 -37.87 17.49 -3.47
CA LYS A 339 -37.45 18.84 -3.07
C LYS A 339 -37.29 18.99 -1.55
N LYS A 340 -38.11 18.30 -0.76
CA LYS A 340 -38.08 18.35 0.72
C LYS A 340 -36.85 17.65 1.31
N VAL A 341 -36.32 16.64 0.61
CA VAL A 341 -35.08 15.94 0.96
C VAL A 341 -33.85 16.77 0.58
N GLU A 342 -33.88 17.44 -0.57
CA GLU A 342 -32.82 18.34 -1.02
C GLU A 342 -32.68 19.57 -0.10
N THR A 343 -33.78 20.17 0.33
CA THR A 343 -33.76 21.31 1.26
C THR A 343 -33.20 20.95 2.64
N LYS A 344 -33.51 19.75 3.16
CA LYS A 344 -32.97 19.29 4.45
C LYS A 344 -31.48 18.99 4.38
N LYS A 345 -30.97 18.49 3.24
CA LYS A 345 -29.54 18.27 3.04
C LYS A 345 -28.75 19.58 3.04
N VAL A 346 -29.31 20.62 2.43
CA VAL A 346 -28.70 21.97 2.40
C VAL A 346 -28.74 22.67 3.76
N GLU A 347 -29.78 22.45 4.57
CA GLU A 347 -29.82 22.95 5.97
C GLU A 347 -28.73 22.30 6.83
N ILE A 348 -28.55 20.98 6.72
CA ILE A 348 -27.53 20.23 7.48
C ILE A 348 -26.11 20.65 7.05
N GLU A 349 -25.87 20.88 5.76
CA GLU A 349 -24.57 21.38 5.28
C GLU A 349 -24.27 22.82 5.76
N LYS A 350 -25.29 23.66 5.93
CA LYS A 350 -25.12 25.02 6.50
C LYS A 350 -24.81 24.97 7.99
N GLU A 351 -25.48 24.12 8.75
CA GLU A 351 -25.27 23.95 10.19
C GLU A 351 -23.86 23.42 10.50
N VAL A 352 -23.34 22.50 9.67
CA VAL A 352 -21.96 22.00 9.77
C VAL A 352 -20.91 23.09 9.47
N VAL A 353 -21.21 24.00 8.54
CA VAL A 353 -20.32 25.13 8.21
C VAL A 353 -20.34 26.21 9.30
N GLU A 354 -21.47 26.43 9.96
CA GLU A 354 -21.60 27.41 11.05
C GLU A 354 -20.83 26.96 12.31
N ILE A 355 -20.93 25.67 12.67
CA ILE A 355 -20.15 25.05 13.76
C ILE A 355 -18.63 25.14 13.49
N SER A 356 -18.21 25.04 12.22
CA SER A 356 -16.81 25.19 11.85
C SER A 356 -16.27 26.63 11.89
N LYS A 357 -17.16 27.63 11.87
CA LYS A 357 -16.81 29.05 11.94
C LYS A 357 -16.73 29.55 13.38
N GLU A 358 -17.59 29.06 14.28
CA GLU A 358 -17.53 29.39 15.70
C GLU A 358 -16.26 28.85 16.38
N GLU A 359 -15.79 27.64 16.03
CA GLU A 359 -14.50 27.11 16.54
C GLU A 359 -13.26 27.92 16.11
N LYS A 360 -13.37 28.78 15.09
CA LYS A 360 -12.26 29.66 14.64
C LYS A 360 -12.17 30.97 15.43
N VAL A 361 -13.21 31.34 16.17
CA VAL A 361 -13.27 32.62 16.91
C VAL A 361 -12.66 32.50 18.32
N ASP A 362 -12.72 31.32 18.94
CA ASP A 362 -12.24 31.12 20.32
C ASP A 362 -10.74 30.74 20.43
N GLY A 363 -10.01 30.78 19.31
CA GLY A 363 -8.68 30.20 19.18
C GLY A 363 -7.53 31.16 18.85
N LYS A 364 -7.47 32.37 19.43
CA LYS A 364 -6.23 33.12 19.79
C LYS A 364 -6.50 34.60 20.13
N SER A 365 -6.21 35.00 21.36
CA SER A 365 -5.52 36.27 21.60
C SER A 365 -4.55 36.17 22.80
N ALA A 366 -3.26 36.03 22.47
CA ALA A 366 -2.16 36.51 23.29
C ALA A 366 -1.20 37.22 22.33
N LYS A 367 -1.06 38.53 22.56
CA LYS A 367 -0.37 39.59 21.82
C LYS A 367 1.06 39.26 21.37
N VAL A 368 1.47 39.78 20.21
CA VAL A 368 2.74 40.52 20.02
C VAL A 368 2.51 41.65 19.00
N GLU A 369 3.18 42.77 19.25
CA GLU A 369 3.01 44.14 18.75
C GLU A 369 3.21 44.38 17.25
N SER A 370 2.53 45.43 16.78
CA SER A 370 2.60 46.07 15.47
C SER A 370 3.70 47.15 15.43
N VAL A 371 4.60 47.05 14.45
CA VAL A 371 5.35 48.20 13.92
C VAL A 371 4.65 48.67 12.65
N GLU A 372 4.50 49.97 12.56
CA GLU A 372 3.72 50.77 11.63
C GLU A 372 4.16 50.62 10.16
N ASP A 373 3.21 50.71 9.23
CA ASP A 373 3.40 51.45 7.98
C ASP A 373 2.03 51.88 7.40
N LYS A 374 1.97 53.16 7.02
CA LYS A 374 0.80 53.88 6.48
C LYS A 374 0.71 53.75 4.94
N PRO A 375 -0.42 54.14 4.32
CA PRO A 375 -0.87 53.58 3.04
C PRO A 375 -0.30 54.28 1.80
N ILE A 376 -0.46 53.55 0.70
CA ILE A 376 -0.16 53.85 -0.71
C ILE A 376 -0.89 55.12 -1.18
N GLU A 377 -0.19 56.00 -1.90
CA GLU A 377 -0.77 56.91 -2.88
C GLU A 377 -0.28 56.57 -4.30
N GLU A 378 -1.24 56.61 -5.22
CA GLU A 378 -1.14 56.41 -6.65
C GLU A 378 -0.35 57.53 -7.37
N THR A 379 -0.06 57.22 -8.64
CA THR A 379 0.06 58.11 -9.81
C THR A 379 1.40 58.74 -10.21
N VAL A 380 1.80 58.35 -11.45
CA VAL A 380 2.26 59.21 -12.56
C VAL A 380 3.76 59.54 -12.64
N LYS A 381 4.49 58.79 -13.47
CA LYS A 381 4.91 59.22 -14.83
C LYS A 381 5.48 58.06 -15.64
#